data_AF-A0A7C4FSM2-F1
#
_entry.id   AF-A0A7C4FSM2-F1
#
_cell.length_a   1.000
_cell.length_b   1.000
_cell.length_c   1.000
_cell.angle_alpha   90.00
_cell.angle_beta   90.00
_cell.angle_gamma   90.00
#
_symmetry.space_group_name_H-M   'P 1'
#
loop_
_entity.id
_entity.type
_entity.pdbx_description
1 polymer ?
#
loop_
_entity_poly.entity_id
_entity_poly.type
_entity_poly.pdbx_seq_one_letter_code
_entity_poly.pdbx_strand_id
1 'polypeptide(L)'
;MKYIEAIKTGFRTINKNWQLVLIQIGMLFISIISFFVIVGIPFGIAFLIFGIDLTEFSDIADVFRILKSPSDTFSKYIVLILILIISLILYILFAIMLGLYVLGGSIGVIGKTLKENLNHFSFKDFTYEAKTLFLKLLGFTSVIVLIFILTAFFLSIVGGSIAAIISYAKEQDSTLALFFGTFFSLILIILSMVMVIFILAMTIYGFASLYFKKTGAFKSIKEAVNFLIKYPNGFWLYTVLFLGYFIILFLLGF
;
A
#
# COMPACT_ATOMS: atom_id res chain seq x y z
N MET A 1 28.82 -8.02 9.05
CA MET A 1 27.96 -9.02 8.37
C MET A 1 28.00 -8.75 6.89
N LYS A 2 28.46 -9.71 6.09
CA LYS A 2 28.38 -9.57 4.63
C LYS A 2 26.90 -9.64 4.25
N TYR A 3 26.40 -8.79 3.35
CA TYR A 3 24.97 -8.73 2.99
C TYR A 3 24.35 -10.10 2.68
N ILE A 4 25.14 -10.99 2.10
CA ILE A 4 24.79 -12.38 1.79
C ILE A 4 24.39 -13.17 3.06
N GLU A 5 25.09 -12.96 4.18
CA GLU A 5 24.77 -13.60 5.46
C GLU A 5 23.43 -13.13 6.00
N ALA A 6 23.13 -11.83 5.87
CA ALA A 6 21.85 -11.26 6.30
C ALA A 6 20.68 -11.84 5.48
N ILE A 7 20.85 -11.92 4.15
CA ILE A 7 19.86 -12.50 3.24
C ILE A 7 19.66 -13.99 3.56
N LYS A 8 20.75 -14.76 3.68
CA LYS A 8 20.70 -16.19 4.02
C LYS A 8 20.03 -16.44 5.37
N THR A 9 20.29 -15.59 6.35
CA THR A 9 19.65 -15.66 7.67
C THR A 9 18.15 -15.34 7.58
N GLY A 10 17.77 -14.35 6.76
CA GLY A 10 16.37 -14.03 6.46
C GLY A 10 15.62 -15.22 5.87
N PHE A 11 16.13 -15.82 4.79
CA PHE A 11 15.53 -17.02 4.18
C PHE A 11 15.46 -18.20 5.16
N ARG A 12 16.51 -18.44 5.94
CA ARG A 12 16.50 -19.51 6.96
C ARG A 12 15.42 -19.27 8.02
N THR A 13 15.21 -18.02 8.42
CA THR A 13 14.20 -17.63 9.41
C THR A 13 12.79 -17.82 8.88
N ILE A 14 12.55 -17.47 7.61
CA ILE A 14 11.25 -17.67 6.95
C ILE A 14 10.98 -19.17 6.75
N ASN A 15 11.94 -19.93 6.24
CA ASN A 15 11.76 -21.37 6.00
C ASN A 15 11.44 -22.14 7.30
N LYS A 16 12.06 -21.73 8.40
CA LYS A 16 11.79 -22.28 9.73
C LYS A 16 10.38 -21.97 10.24
N ASN A 17 9.81 -20.84 9.81
CA ASN A 17 8.48 -20.36 10.18
C ASN A 17 7.56 -20.31 8.95
N TRP A 18 7.62 -21.34 8.08
CA TRP A 18 6.85 -21.39 6.84
C TRP A 18 5.33 -21.27 7.05
N GLN A 19 4.85 -21.60 8.26
CA GLN A 19 3.45 -21.39 8.67
C GLN A 19 3.01 -19.92 8.56
N LEU A 20 3.94 -18.96 8.68
CA LEU A 20 3.64 -17.54 8.45
C LEU A 20 3.20 -17.28 7.00
N VAL A 21 3.79 -17.99 6.04
CA VAL A 21 3.41 -17.90 4.63
C VAL A 21 1.98 -18.44 4.45
N LEU A 22 1.64 -19.56 5.10
CA LEU A 22 0.26 -20.06 5.08
C LEU A 22 -0.74 -19.06 5.67
N ILE A 23 -0.40 -18.38 6.76
CA ILE A 23 -1.27 -17.37 7.37
C ILE A 23 -1.47 -16.20 6.42
N GLN A 24 -0.42 -15.76 5.72
CA GLN A 24 -0.52 -14.70 4.73
C GLN A 24 -1.39 -15.09 3.54
N ILE A 25 -1.26 -16.32 3.04
CA ILE A 25 -2.13 -16.87 1.99
C ILE A 25 -3.59 -16.94 2.49
N GLY A 26 -3.81 -17.43 3.72
CA GLY A 26 -5.12 -17.49 4.33
C GLY A 26 -5.78 -16.11 4.46
N MET A 27 -5.01 -15.10 4.87
CA MET A 27 -5.46 -13.71 4.88
C MET A 27 -5.89 -13.23 3.49
N LEU A 28 -5.14 -13.56 2.44
CA LEU A 28 -5.50 -13.19 1.07
C LEU A 28 -6.86 -13.80 0.67
N PHE A 29 -7.08 -15.08 0.96
CA PHE A 29 -8.38 -15.73 0.71
C PHE A 29 -9.51 -15.10 1.52
N ILE A 30 -9.29 -14.82 2.81
CA ILE A 30 -10.29 -14.16 3.65
C ILE A 30 -10.63 -12.77 3.09
N SER A 31 -9.63 -12.00 2.65
CA SER A 31 -9.84 -10.69 2.02
C SER A 31 -10.68 -10.80 0.74
N ILE A 32 -10.39 -11.76 -0.14
CA ILE A 32 -11.16 -11.99 -1.37
C ILE A 32 -12.62 -12.36 -1.04
N ILE A 33 -12.84 -13.33 -0.15
CA ILE A 33 -14.19 -13.73 0.25
C ILE A 33 -14.94 -12.55 0.88
N SER A 34 -14.27 -11.79 1.73
CA SER A 34 -14.85 -10.63 2.39
C SER A 34 -15.21 -9.52 1.40
N PHE A 35 -14.47 -9.36 0.30
CA PHE A 35 -14.84 -8.44 -0.77
C PHE A 35 -16.19 -8.82 -1.39
N PHE A 36 -16.40 -10.09 -1.75
CA PHE A 36 -17.67 -10.55 -2.29
C PHE A 36 -18.81 -10.39 -1.29
N VAL A 37 -18.56 -10.68 -0.01
CA VAL A 37 -19.61 -10.59 1.03
C VAL A 37 -19.96 -9.13 1.37
N ILE A 38 -18.96 -8.26 1.53
CA ILE A 38 -19.14 -6.87 1.99
C ILE A 38 -19.53 -5.93 0.84
N VAL A 39 -18.97 -6.14 -0.35
CA VAL A 39 -19.19 -5.28 -1.52
C VAL A 39 -20.11 -5.97 -2.52
N GLY A 40 -19.78 -7.21 -2.91
CA GLY A 40 -20.50 -7.93 -3.97
C GLY A 40 -21.99 -8.17 -3.67
N ILE A 41 -22.31 -8.68 -2.47
CA ILE A 41 -23.69 -8.98 -2.09
C ILE A 41 -24.54 -7.70 -1.98
N PRO A 42 -24.14 -6.64 -1.23
CA PRO A 42 -24.93 -5.41 -1.18
C PRO A 42 -25.09 -4.75 -2.55
N PHE A 43 -24.06 -4.82 -3.39
CA PHE A 43 -24.13 -4.34 -4.76
C PHE A 43 -25.17 -5.11 -5.57
N GLY A 44 -25.10 -6.45 -5.59
CA GLY A 44 -26.07 -7.30 -6.29
C GLY A 44 -27.51 -7.09 -5.82
N ILE A 45 -27.72 -6.98 -4.51
CA ILE A 45 -29.03 -6.67 -3.94
C ILE A 45 -29.52 -5.30 -4.40
N ALA A 46 -28.63 -4.29 -4.42
CA ALA A 46 -28.99 -2.96 -4.86
C ALA A 46 -29.40 -2.93 -6.34
N PHE A 47 -28.71 -3.68 -7.23
CA PHE A 47 -29.16 -3.82 -8.63
C PHE A 47 -30.56 -4.40 -8.74
N LEU A 48 -30.84 -5.48 -8.01
CA LEU A 48 -32.15 -6.14 -8.02
C LEU A 48 -33.26 -5.20 -7.50
N ILE A 49 -33.02 -4.47 -6.41
CA ILE A 49 -34.00 -3.56 -5.83
C ILE A 49 -34.27 -2.36 -6.75
N PHE A 50 -33.23 -1.79 -7.34
CA PHE A 50 -33.38 -0.62 -8.20
C PHE A 50 -33.85 -0.98 -9.62
N GLY A 51 -33.90 -2.27 -9.96
CA GLY A 51 -34.38 -2.77 -11.26
C GLY A 51 -33.55 -2.24 -12.42
N ILE A 52 -32.29 -1.88 -12.17
CA ILE A 52 -31.42 -1.29 -13.19
C ILE A 52 -30.83 -2.46 -13.99
N ASP A 53 -31.23 -2.55 -15.26
CA ASP A 53 -30.68 -3.54 -16.16
C ASP A 53 -29.26 -3.11 -16.59
N LEU A 54 -28.26 -3.97 -16.40
CA LEU A 54 -26.86 -3.66 -16.73
C LEU A 54 -26.65 -3.41 -18.24
N THR A 55 -27.65 -3.75 -19.06
CA THR A 55 -27.70 -3.50 -20.50
C THR A 55 -27.95 -2.04 -20.88
N GLU A 56 -28.54 -1.20 -20.00
CA GLU A 56 -28.69 0.24 -20.28
C GLU A 56 -27.38 1.03 -20.05
N PHE A 57 -26.41 0.46 -19.34
CA PHE A 57 -25.12 1.12 -19.05
C PHE A 57 -24.02 0.88 -20.10
N SER A 58 -24.31 0.17 -21.19
CA SER A 58 -23.30 -0.04 -22.25
C SER A 58 -23.00 1.22 -23.06
N ASP A 59 -23.90 2.22 -23.06
CA ASP A 59 -23.72 3.47 -23.79
C ASP A 59 -23.46 4.67 -22.86
N ILE A 60 -22.26 5.25 -22.99
CA ILE A 60 -21.81 6.43 -22.23
C ILE A 60 -22.72 7.65 -22.50
N ALA A 61 -23.44 7.66 -23.64
CA ALA A 61 -24.38 8.70 -24.02
C ALA A 61 -25.63 8.76 -23.11
N ASP A 62 -26.07 7.62 -22.57
CA ASP A 62 -27.26 7.55 -21.72
C ASP A 62 -26.98 8.04 -20.29
N VAL A 63 -25.74 7.87 -19.80
CA VAL A 63 -25.27 8.47 -18.54
C VAL A 63 -25.38 10.00 -18.58
N PHE A 64 -25.08 10.62 -19.72
CA PHE A 64 -25.20 12.08 -19.90
C PHE A 64 -26.65 12.56 -20.09
N ARG A 65 -27.54 11.74 -20.64
CA ARG A 65 -28.98 12.05 -20.77
C ARG A 65 -29.71 12.02 -19.43
N ILE A 66 -29.38 11.07 -18.56
CA ILE A 66 -29.94 10.95 -17.21
C ILE A 66 -29.59 12.17 -16.34
N LEU A 67 -28.42 12.78 -16.57
CA LEU A 67 -28.00 14.00 -15.87
C LEU A 67 -28.86 15.24 -16.20
N LYS A 68 -29.62 15.21 -17.32
CA LYS A 68 -30.34 16.37 -17.86
C LYS A 68 -31.82 16.45 -17.45
N SER A 69 -32.39 15.38 -16.87
CA SER A 69 -33.82 15.29 -16.49
C SER A 69 -33.99 14.61 -15.10
N PRO A 70 -34.04 15.35 -13.98
CA PRO A 70 -33.58 14.81 -12.70
C PRO A 70 -34.63 14.45 -11.63
N SER A 71 -35.93 14.27 -11.90
CA SER A 71 -36.88 14.22 -10.76
C SER A 71 -36.91 12.92 -9.96
N ASP A 72 -36.81 11.72 -10.58
CA ASP A 72 -37.02 10.45 -9.86
C ASP A 72 -35.92 9.39 -10.03
N THR A 73 -35.22 9.37 -11.17
CA THR A 73 -34.17 8.36 -11.43
C THR A 73 -32.85 8.75 -10.74
N PHE A 74 -32.56 10.04 -10.63
CA PHE A 74 -31.32 10.56 -10.05
C PHE A 74 -31.16 10.22 -8.55
N SER A 75 -32.26 10.24 -7.79
CA SER A 75 -32.25 9.89 -6.37
C SER A 75 -31.90 8.42 -6.13
N LYS A 76 -32.42 7.51 -6.96
CA LYS A 76 -32.11 6.06 -6.90
C LYS A 76 -30.63 5.78 -7.19
N TYR A 77 -30.07 6.42 -8.21
CA TYR A 77 -28.64 6.26 -8.55
C TYR A 77 -27.71 6.82 -7.47
N ILE A 78 -28.04 7.95 -6.85
CA ILE A 78 -27.26 8.49 -5.73
C ILE A 78 -27.24 7.51 -4.56
N VAL A 79 -28.38 6.91 -4.22
CA VAL A 79 -28.46 5.94 -3.12
C VAL A 79 -27.62 4.69 -3.44
N LEU A 80 -27.66 4.19 -4.68
CA LEU A 80 -26.82 3.08 -5.13
C LEU A 80 -25.33 3.40 -5.00
N ILE A 81 -24.90 4.57 -5.47
CA ILE A 81 -23.51 5.03 -5.37
C ILE A 81 -23.08 5.14 -3.91
N LEU A 82 -23.94 5.69 -3.04
CA LEU A 82 -23.65 5.83 -1.62
C LEU A 82 -23.48 4.47 -0.93
N ILE A 83 -24.37 3.52 -1.20
CA ILE A 83 -24.27 2.13 -0.68
C ILE A 83 -22.94 1.51 -1.13
N LEU A 84 -22.59 1.64 -2.41
CA LEU A 84 -21.35 1.11 -2.96
C LEU A 84 -20.12 1.71 -2.26
N ILE A 85 -20.08 3.04 -2.12
CA ILE A 85 -18.97 3.75 -1.46
C ILE A 85 -18.83 3.30 0.00
N ILE A 86 -19.92 3.23 0.75
CA ILE A 86 -19.90 2.81 2.15
C ILE A 86 -19.42 1.35 2.28
N SER A 87 -19.95 0.44 1.45
CA SER A 87 -19.52 -0.96 1.41
C SER A 87 -18.03 -1.08 1.08
N LEU A 88 -17.55 -0.31 0.09
CA LEU A 88 -16.15 -0.30 -0.29
C LEU A 88 -15.24 0.21 0.84
N ILE A 89 -15.63 1.30 1.52
CA ILE A 89 -14.91 1.82 2.67
C ILE A 89 -14.86 0.78 3.80
N LEU A 90 -15.98 0.14 4.11
CA LEU A 90 -16.04 -0.90 5.14
C LEU A 90 -15.12 -2.08 4.80
N TYR A 91 -15.11 -2.52 3.54
CA TYR A 91 -14.22 -3.56 3.06
C TYR A 91 -12.74 -3.16 3.19
N ILE A 92 -12.38 -1.94 2.75
CA ILE A 92 -11.01 -1.44 2.84
C ILE A 92 -10.55 -1.40 4.30
N LEU A 93 -11.40 -0.88 5.21
CA LEU A 93 -11.09 -0.87 6.64
C LEU A 93 -10.88 -2.29 7.19
N PHE A 94 -11.77 -3.22 6.85
CA PHE A 94 -11.62 -4.62 7.25
C PHE A 94 -10.31 -5.24 6.75
N ALA A 95 -10.00 -5.06 5.47
CA ALA A 95 -8.79 -5.59 4.84
C ALA A 95 -7.52 -4.99 5.47
N ILE A 96 -7.51 -3.68 5.75
CA ILE A 96 -6.39 -3.01 6.44
C ILE A 96 -6.22 -3.57 7.85
N MET A 97 -7.31 -3.72 8.63
CA MET A 97 -7.23 -4.26 9.99
C MET A 97 -6.72 -5.70 10.01
N LEU A 98 -7.21 -6.55 9.10
CA LEU A 98 -6.72 -7.92 8.94
C LEU A 98 -5.23 -7.93 8.54
N GLY A 99 -4.86 -7.09 7.58
CA GLY A 99 -3.48 -6.87 7.13
C GLY A 99 -2.53 -6.52 8.26
N LEU A 100 -2.89 -5.50 9.05
CA LEU A 100 -2.09 -5.04 10.19
C LEU A 100 -1.99 -6.11 11.28
N TYR A 101 -3.07 -6.87 11.53
CA TYR A 101 -3.06 -7.96 12.50
C TYR A 101 -2.07 -9.06 12.10
N VAL A 102 -2.13 -9.52 10.84
CA VAL A 102 -1.22 -10.57 10.35
C VAL A 102 0.21 -10.08 10.22
N LEU A 103 0.40 -8.83 9.80
CA LEU A 103 1.72 -8.19 9.76
C LEU A 103 2.33 -8.10 11.16
N GLY A 104 1.55 -7.72 12.17
CA GLY A 104 2.00 -7.67 13.57
C GLY A 104 2.40 -9.02 14.11
N GLY A 105 1.59 -10.05 13.89
CA GLY A 105 1.96 -11.42 14.28
C GLY A 105 3.23 -11.90 13.57
N SER A 106 3.38 -11.58 12.28
CA SER A 106 4.56 -11.97 11.49
C SER A 106 5.83 -11.30 12.00
N ILE A 107 5.80 -9.97 12.22
CA ILE A 107 6.93 -9.22 12.77
C ILE A 107 7.32 -9.77 14.15
N GLY A 108 6.33 -10.06 15.00
CA GLY A 108 6.56 -10.58 16.34
C GLY A 108 7.24 -11.95 16.35
N VAL A 109 6.73 -12.89 15.56
CA VAL A 109 7.32 -14.25 15.45
C VAL A 109 8.72 -14.21 14.85
N ILE A 110 8.93 -13.41 13.78
CA ILE A 110 10.25 -13.25 13.16
C ILE A 110 11.23 -12.64 14.16
N GLY A 111 10.83 -11.55 14.81
CA GLY A 111 11.67 -10.85 15.79
C GLY A 111 12.02 -11.73 17.00
N LYS A 112 11.08 -12.53 17.49
CA LYS A 112 11.32 -13.49 18.58
C LYS A 112 12.27 -14.60 18.15
N THR A 113 12.12 -15.12 16.93
CA THR A 113 13.03 -16.13 16.37
C THR A 113 14.46 -15.59 16.24
N LEU A 114 14.62 -14.34 15.83
CA LEU A 114 15.93 -13.70 15.72
C LEU A 114 16.58 -13.43 17.08
N LYS A 115 15.79 -13.13 18.12
CA LYS A 115 16.30 -12.82 19.47
C LYS A 115 16.61 -14.05 20.31
N GLU A 116 15.70 -15.04 20.30
CA GLU A 116 15.73 -16.17 21.24
C GLU A 116 16.18 -17.47 20.58
N ASN A 117 16.48 -17.47 19.27
CA ASN A 117 16.81 -18.66 18.47
C ASN A 117 15.77 -19.81 18.58
N LEU A 118 14.58 -19.53 19.10
CA LEU A 118 13.53 -20.52 19.34
C LEU A 118 13.12 -21.22 18.04
N ASN A 119 12.84 -22.52 18.15
CA ASN A 119 12.82 -23.39 16.98
C ASN A 119 11.47 -23.50 16.26
N HIS A 120 10.36 -23.08 16.86
CA HIS A 120 9.04 -23.43 16.32
C HIS A 120 8.03 -22.29 16.37
N PHE A 121 7.33 -22.12 15.26
CA PHE A 121 6.12 -21.32 15.17
C PHE A 121 5.07 -21.85 16.17
N SER A 122 4.45 -20.93 16.92
CA SER A 122 3.31 -21.22 17.79
C SER A 122 2.20 -20.23 17.47
N PHE A 123 0.99 -20.74 17.22
CA PHE A 123 -0.18 -19.89 16.97
C PHE A 123 -0.53 -19.00 18.19
N LYS A 124 -0.25 -19.49 19.41
CA LYS A 124 -0.41 -18.69 20.64
C LYS A 124 0.53 -17.48 20.64
N ASP A 125 1.78 -17.70 20.25
CA ASP A 125 2.77 -16.61 20.16
C ASP A 125 2.40 -15.62 19.06
N PHE A 126 1.99 -16.11 17.89
CA PHE A 126 1.54 -15.26 16.78
C PHE A 126 0.39 -14.35 17.19
N THR A 127 -0.66 -14.90 17.80
CA THR A 127 -1.84 -14.12 18.20
C THR A 127 -1.55 -13.15 19.34
N TYR A 128 -0.68 -13.52 20.28
CA TYR A 128 -0.22 -12.64 21.36
C TYR A 128 0.57 -11.44 20.82
N GLU A 129 1.53 -11.70 19.93
CA GLU A 129 2.33 -10.65 19.31
C GLU A 129 1.48 -9.77 18.38
N ALA A 130 0.58 -10.37 17.59
CA ALA A 130 -0.35 -9.65 16.74
C ALA A 130 -1.16 -8.63 17.54
N LYS A 131 -1.80 -9.03 18.65
CA LYS A 131 -2.57 -8.12 19.51
C LYS A 131 -1.72 -7.02 20.13
N THR A 132 -0.52 -7.36 20.60
CA THR A 132 0.36 -6.43 21.31
C THR A 132 0.95 -5.38 20.36
N LEU A 133 1.30 -5.77 19.14
CA LEU A 133 1.86 -4.89 18.12
C LEU A 133 0.79 -4.16 17.31
N PHE A 134 -0.45 -4.65 17.29
CA PHE A 134 -1.53 -4.12 16.46
C PHE A 134 -1.69 -2.59 16.57
N LEU A 135 -1.92 -2.08 17.77
CA LEU A 135 -2.14 -0.64 17.98
C LEU A 135 -0.89 0.19 17.66
N LYS A 136 0.29 -0.34 17.96
CA LYS A 136 1.56 0.32 17.67
C LYS A 136 1.81 0.40 16.17
N LEU A 137 1.52 -0.68 15.46
CA LEU A 137 1.61 -0.76 14.01
C LEU A 137 0.58 0.14 13.36
N LEU A 138 -0.68 0.10 13.79
CA LEU A 138 -1.74 0.99 13.30
C LEU A 138 -1.31 2.46 13.42
N GLY A 139 -0.85 2.88 14.61
CA GLY A 139 -0.37 4.24 14.82
C GLY A 139 0.83 4.58 13.93
N PHE A 140 1.79 3.68 13.80
CA PHE A 140 2.97 3.87 12.94
C PHE A 140 2.61 3.95 11.45
N THR A 141 1.81 3.02 10.94
CA THR A 141 1.40 2.97 9.53
C THR A 141 0.53 4.17 9.18
N SER A 142 -0.33 4.63 10.09
CA SER A 142 -1.11 5.86 9.87
C SER A 142 -0.21 7.08 9.68
N VAL A 143 0.88 7.20 10.46
CA VAL A 143 1.85 8.30 10.29
C VAL A 143 2.63 8.14 8.98
N ILE A 144 3.05 6.93 8.60
CA ILE A 144 3.71 6.67 7.32
C ILE A 144 2.79 7.01 6.14
N VAL A 145 1.52 6.62 6.19
CA VAL A 145 0.52 6.96 5.16
C VAL A 145 0.33 8.47 5.07
N LEU A 146 0.28 9.18 6.20
CA LEU A 146 0.21 10.64 6.20
C LEU A 146 1.44 11.27 5.53
N ILE A 147 2.65 10.78 5.84
CA ILE A 147 3.90 11.22 5.18
C ILE A 147 3.81 10.98 3.68
N PHE A 148 3.36 9.79 3.26
CA PHE A 148 3.20 9.44 1.85
C PHE A 148 2.22 10.37 1.12
N ILE A 149 1.06 10.64 1.72
CA ILE A 149 0.05 11.57 1.15
C ILE A 149 0.65 12.98 1.01
N LEU A 150 1.35 13.48 2.04
CA LEU A 150 1.98 14.79 1.99
C LEU A 150 3.04 14.84 0.87
N THR A 151 3.90 13.83 0.77
CA THR A 151 4.92 13.76 -0.29
C THR A 151 4.30 13.69 -1.68
N ALA A 152 3.26 12.88 -1.88
CA ALA A 152 2.53 12.79 -3.15
C ALA A 152 1.85 14.12 -3.51
N PHE A 153 1.30 14.82 -2.53
CA PHE A 153 0.72 16.15 -2.71
C PHE A 153 1.78 17.16 -3.18
N PHE A 154 2.95 17.21 -2.55
CA PHE A 154 4.05 18.09 -2.99
C PHE A 154 4.54 17.75 -4.40
N LEU A 155 4.70 16.46 -4.73
CA LEU A 155 5.06 16.02 -6.08
C LEU A 155 4.01 16.44 -7.11
N SER A 156 2.72 16.39 -6.74
CA SER A 156 1.63 16.81 -7.62
C SER A 156 1.66 18.31 -7.88
N ILE A 157 1.97 19.14 -6.88
CA ILE A 157 2.15 20.58 -7.07
C ILE A 157 3.31 20.85 -8.04
N VAL A 158 4.47 20.20 -7.83
CA VAL A 158 5.63 20.34 -8.71
C VAL A 158 5.30 19.91 -10.14
N GLY A 159 4.58 18.80 -10.30
CA GLY A 159 4.08 18.33 -11.60
C GLY A 159 3.15 19.33 -12.29
N GLY A 160 2.23 19.94 -11.53
CA GLY A 160 1.36 21.01 -12.02
C GLY A 160 2.13 22.25 -12.47
N SER A 161 3.14 22.67 -11.70
CA SER A 161 4.03 23.79 -12.08
C SER A 161 4.82 23.50 -13.36
N ILE A 162 5.36 22.28 -13.50
CA ILE A 162 6.04 21.83 -14.71
C ILE A 162 5.09 21.86 -15.92
N ALA A 163 3.85 21.38 -15.76
CA ALA A 163 2.85 21.41 -16.83
C ALA A 163 2.53 22.83 -17.30
N ALA A 164 2.48 23.81 -16.39
CA ALA A 164 2.29 25.21 -16.73
C ALA A 164 3.48 25.77 -17.54
N ILE A 165 4.71 25.45 -17.14
CA ILE A 165 5.94 25.86 -17.87
C ILE A 165 5.95 25.26 -19.28
N ILE A 166 5.60 23.97 -19.43
CA ILE A 166 5.54 23.31 -20.74
C ILE A 166 4.47 23.95 -21.63
N SER A 167 3.33 24.32 -21.05
CA SER A 167 2.25 24.99 -21.78
C SER A 167 2.69 26.36 -22.32
N TYR A 168 3.38 27.14 -21.48
CA TYR A 168 3.96 28.43 -21.91
C TYR A 168 5.06 28.26 -22.96
N ALA A 169 5.92 27.25 -22.81
CA ALA A 169 6.94 26.91 -23.81
C ALA A 169 6.34 26.54 -25.17
N LYS A 170 5.19 25.84 -25.17
CA LYS A 170 4.49 25.42 -26.39
C LYS A 170 3.96 26.59 -27.21
N GLU A 171 3.64 27.71 -26.56
CA GLU A 171 3.25 28.95 -27.24
C GLU A 171 4.42 29.60 -27.98
N GLN A 172 5.66 29.31 -27.59
CA GLN A 172 6.87 29.86 -28.23
C GLN A 172 7.45 28.92 -29.29
N ASP A 173 7.78 27.69 -28.93
CA ASP A 173 8.39 26.71 -29.83
C ASP A 173 8.01 25.27 -29.41
N SER A 174 7.52 24.49 -30.37
CA SER A 174 7.12 23.09 -30.17
C SER A 174 8.27 22.17 -29.77
N THR A 175 9.48 22.42 -30.28
CA THR A 175 10.70 21.65 -29.98
C THR A 175 11.13 21.87 -28.53
N LEU A 176 11.08 23.13 -28.08
CA LEU A 176 11.45 23.54 -26.74
C LEU A 176 10.45 23.00 -25.70
N ALA A 177 9.16 22.97 -26.03
CA ALA A 177 8.14 22.33 -25.21
C ALA A 177 8.35 20.81 -25.07
N LEU A 178 8.72 20.11 -26.16
CA LEU A 178 8.99 18.68 -26.13
C LEU A 178 10.23 18.36 -25.28
N PHE A 179 11.28 19.16 -25.42
CA PHE A 179 12.50 19.04 -24.61
C PHE A 179 12.19 19.19 -23.11
N PHE A 180 11.55 20.29 -22.71
CA PHE A 180 11.20 20.50 -21.30
C PHE A 180 10.23 19.46 -20.78
N GLY A 181 9.23 19.07 -21.58
CA GLY A 181 8.27 18.04 -21.22
C GLY A 181 8.94 16.71 -20.90
N THR A 182 9.84 16.26 -21.77
CA THR A 182 10.56 15.00 -21.58
C THR A 182 11.52 15.09 -20.40
N PHE A 183 12.31 16.16 -20.32
CA PHE A 183 13.31 16.35 -19.28
C PHE A 183 12.70 16.41 -17.87
N PHE A 184 11.69 17.26 -17.67
CA PHE A 184 11.05 17.38 -16.36
C PHE A 184 10.21 16.15 -15.98
N SER A 185 9.58 15.48 -16.96
CA SER A 185 8.87 14.22 -16.71
C SER A 185 9.82 13.14 -16.19
N LEU A 186 10.99 12.97 -16.82
CA LEU A 186 11.99 12.01 -16.37
C LEU A 186 12.49 12.33 -14.95
N ILE A 187 12.76 13.60 -14.64
CA ILE A 187 13.15 14.02 -13.29
C ILE A 187 12.06 13.68 -12.27
N LEU A 188 10.79 13.99 -12.59
CA LEU A 188 9.67 13.75 -11.69
C LEU A 188 9.45 12.25 -11.45
N ILE A 189 9.59 11.41 -12.48
CA ILE A 189 9.53 9.95 -12.36
C ILE A 189 10.64 9.43 -11.45
N ILE A 190 11.90 9.85 -11.68
CA ILE A 190 13.04 9.43 -10.85
C ILE A 190 12.84 9.86 -9.40
N LEU A 191 12.44 11.12 -9.17
CA LEU A 191 12.21 11.66 -7.83
C LEU A 191 11.08 10.90 -7.12
N SER A 192 9.98 10.61 -7.83
CA SER A 192 8.86 9.85 -7.29
C SER A 192 9.29 8.43 -6.91
N MET A 193 10.05 7.75 -7.77
CA MET A 193 10.56 6.40 -7.51
C MET A 193 11.49 6.37 -6.30
N VAL A 194 12.43 7.31 -6.20
CA VAL A 194 13.33 7.43 -5.04
C VAL A 194 12.55 7.68 -3.75
N MET A 195 11.56 8.57 -3.78
CA MET A 195 10.71 8.86 -2.62
C MET A 195 9.91 7.64 -2.17
N VAL A 196 9.30 6.90 -3.11
CA VAL A 196 8.57 5.66 -2.80
C VAL A 196 9.49 4.64 -2.15
N ILE A 197 10.66 4.38 -2.73
CA ILE A 197 11.64 3.42 -2.19
C ILE A 197 12.10 3.86 -0.79
N PHE A 198 12.34 5.17 -0.58
CA PHE A 198 12.73 5.70 0.72
C PHE A 198 11.65 5.52 1.79
N ILE A 199 10.39 5.80 1.47
CA ILE A 199 9.26 5.60 2.40
C ILE A 199 9.08 4.11 2.72
N LEU A 200 9.19 3.23 1.73
CA LEU A 200 9.09 1.79 1.96
C LEU A 200 10.26 1.27 2.81
N ALA A 201 11.49 1.71 2.54
CA ALA A 201 12.65 1.38 3.37
C ALA A 201 12.43 1.83 4.81
N MET A 202 12.00 3.09 5.00
CA MET A 202 11.68 3.65 6.30
C MET A 202 10.60 2.85 7.03
N THR A 203 9.61 2.33 6.30
CA THR A 203 8.54 1.50 6.85
C THR A 203 9.09 0.19 7.42
N ILE A 204 9.93 -0.52 6.66
CA ILE A 204 10.51 -1.80 7.12
C ILE A 204 11.48 -1.59 8.29
N TYR A 205 12.39 -0.62 8.20
CA TYR A 205 13.30 -0.33 9.31
C TYR A 205 12.54 0.21 10.54
N GLY A 206 11.45 0.94 10.31
CA GLY A 206 10.56 1.41 11.35
C GLY A 206 9.84 0.26 12.06
N PHE A 207 9.37 -0.76 11.34
CA PHE A 207 8.82 -1.97 11.95
C PHE A 207 9.84 -2.69 12.84
N ALA A 208 11.09 -2.79 12.40
CA ALA A 208 12.16 -3.37 13.21
C ALA A 208 12.41 -2.55 14.48
N SER A 209 12.49 -1.21 14.38
CA SER A 209 12.63 -0.33 15.54
C SER A 209 11.44 -0.47 16.51
N LEU A 210 10.22 -0.46 15.98
CA LEU A 210 8.97 -0.60 16.75
C LEU A 210 8.95 -1.90 17.56
N TYR A 211 9.40 -3.00 16.97
CA TYR A 211 9.49 -4.30 17.64
C TYR A 211 10.61 -4.35 18.67
N PHE A 212 11.86 -4.12 18.25
CA PHE A 212 13.04 -4.36 19.09
C PHE A 212 13.19 -3.33 20.22
N LYS A 213 12.79 -2.08 20.00
CA LYS A 213 12.94 -0.99 20.97
C LYS A 213 11.63 -0.61 21.66
N LYS A 214 10.50 -1.21 21.25
CA LYS A 214 9.17 -0.95 21.82
C LYS A 214 8.80 0.55 21.86
N THR A 215 9.31 1.32 20.92
CA THR A 215 9.16 2.78 20.82
C THR A 215 7.81 3.16 20.22
N GLY A 216 7.38 4.41 20.44
CA GLY A 216 6.19 4.97 19.80
C GLY A 216 6.38 5.22 18.30
N ALA A 217 5.30 5.50 17.58
CA ALA A 217 5.29 5.71 16.12
C ALA A 217 6.34 6.73 15.65
N PHE A 218 6.28 7.97 16.16
CA PHE A 218 7.21 9.04 15.76
C PHE A 218 8.68 8.73 16.08
N LYS A 219 8.94 8.09 17.22
CA LYS A 219 10.30 7.72 17.61
C LYS A 219 10.85 6.62 16.69
N SER A 220 10.01 5.67 16.29
CA SER A 220 10.37 4.61 15.34
C SER A 220 10.72 5.18 13.97
N ILE A 221 9.95 6.17 13.49
CA ILE A 221 10.24 6.89 12.24
C ILE A 221 11.57 7.63 12.33
N LYS A 222 11.77 8.43 13.39
CA LYS A 222 13.02 9.18 13.60
C LYS A 222 14.23 8.25 13.62
N GLU A 223 14.10 7.09 14.26
CA GLU A 223 15.17 6.10 14.29
C GLU A 223 15.40 5.43 12.94
N ALA A 224 14.35 5.11 12.18
CA ALA A 224 14.47 4.55 10.84
C ALA A 224 15.17 5.54 9.90
N VAL A 225 14.79 6.82 9.93
CA VAL A 225 15.45 7.90 9.17
C VAL A 225 16.92 8.03 9.57
N ASN A 226 17.20 8.12 10.88
CA ASN A 226 18.57 8.22 11.38
C ASN A 226 19.41 7.00 10.98
N PHE A 227 18.82 5.81 10.97
CA PHE A 227 19.49 4.60 10.52
C PHE A 227 19.82 4.65 9.03
N LEU A 228 18.85 5.03 8.19
CA LEU A 228 19.05 5.14 6.74
C LEU A 228 20.10 6.19 6.36
N ILE A 229 20.11 7.33 7.06
CA ILE A 229 21.12 8.39 6.84
C ILE A 229 22.50 7.94 7.31
N LYS A 230 22.60 7.29 8.49
CA LYS A 230 23.88 6.85 9.06
C LYS A 230 24.48 5.66 8.31
N TYR A 231 23.63 4.80 7.76
CA TYR A 231 24.03 3.58 7.05
C TYR A 231 23.41 3.55 5.65
N PRO A 232 23.95 4.31 4.67
CA PRO A 232 23.43 4.35 3.31
C PRO A 232 23.47 2.97 2.63
N ASN A 233 24.41 2.14 3.06
CA ASN A 233 24.53 0.72 2.77
C ASN A 233 23.26 -0.10 3.06
N GLY A 234 22.51 0.24 4.11
CA GLY A 234 21.22 -0.38 4.40
C GLY A 234 20.15 -0.03 3.36
N PHE A 235 20.09 1.24 2.95
CA PHE A 235 19.19 1.67 1.88
C PHE A 235 19.46 0.91 0.58
N TRP A 236 20.73 0.80 0.17
CA TRP A 236 21.10 0.04 -1.03
C TRP A 236 20.74 -1.44 -0.95
N LEU A 237 20.95 -2.08 0.19
CA LEU A 237 20.53 -3.46 0.40
C LEU A 237 19.02 -3.60 0.19
N TYR A 238 18.23 -2.69 0.77
CA TYR A 238 16.78 -2.70 0.60
C TYR A 238 16.39 -2.53 -0.87
N THR A 239 16.97 -1.56 -1.58
CA THR A 239 16.72 -1.32 -3.00
C THR A 239 17.03 -2.55 -3.84
N VAL A 240 18.15 -3.22 -3.61
CA VAL A 240 18.52 -4.46 -4.33
C VAL A 240 17.53 -5.59 -4.05
N LEU A 241 17.10 -5.77 -2.80
CA LEU A 241 16.11 -6.78 -2.44
C LEU A 241 14.74 -6.48 -3.05
N PHE A 242 14.34 -5.21 -3.07
CA PHE A 242 13.09 -4.77 -3.66
C PHE A 242 13.07 -4.97 -5.19
N LEU A 243 14.15 -4.60 -5.88
CA LEU A 243 14.30 -4.86 -7.31
C LEU A 243 14.34 -6.36 -7.61
N GLY A 244 15.06 -7.16 -6.81
CA GLY A 244 15.08 -8.61 -6.94
C GLY A 244 13.70 -9.23 -6.78
N TYR A 245 12.90 -8.73 -5.84
CA TYR A 245 11.50 -9.14 -5.67
C TYR A 245 10.65 -8.83 -6.93
N PHE A 246 10.78 -7.64 -7.50
CA PHE A 246 10.09 -7.27 -8.74
C PHE A 246 10.50 -8.14 -9.94
N ILE A 247 11.79 -8.43 -10.09
CA ILE A 247 12.30 -9.29 -11.16
C ILE A 247 11.72 -10.71 -11.03
N ILE A 248 11.68 -11.25 -9.81
CA ILE A 248 11.10 -12.58 -9.55
C ILE A 248 9.60 -12.58 -9.86
N LEU A 249 8.87 -11.55 -9.43
CA LEU A 249 7.44 -11.42 -9.75
C LEU A 249 7.20 -11.40 -11.27
N PHE A 250 7.97 -10.60 -11.99
CA PHE A 250 7.90 -10.50 -13.45
C PHE A 250 8.20 -11.85 -14.14
N LEU A 251 9.23 -12.57 -13.68
CA LEU A 251 9.58 -13.89 -14.22
C LEU A 251 8.53 -14.97 -13.92
N LEU A 252 7.82 -14.85 -12.79
CA LEU A 252 6.78 -15.79 -12.39
C LEU A 252 5.43 -15.54 -13.08
N GLY A 253 5.34 -14.56 -13.99
CA GLY A 253 4.18 -14.35 -14.85
C GLY A 253 3.08 -13.47 -14.25
N PHE A 254 3.45 -12.53 -13.39
CA PHE A 254 2.69 -11.29 -13.22
C PHE A 254 3.25 -10.18 -14.12
#